data_AF-A0A7D7KS72-F1
#
_entry.id   AF-A0A7D7KS72-F1
#
_cell.length_a   1.000
_cell.length_b   1.000
_cell.length_c   1.000
_cell.angle_alpha   90.00
_cell.angle_beta   90.00
_cell.angle_gamma   90.00
#
_symmetry.space_group_name_H-M   'P 1'
#
loop_
_entity.id
_entity.type
_entity.pdbx_description
1 polymer ?
#
loop_
_entity_poly.entity_id
_entity_poly.type
_entity_poly.pdbx_seq_one_letter_code
_entity_poly.pdbx_strand_id
1 'polypeptide(L)'
;MRSNPDLEDLFRANARRLVGEDGWADRGPLAGSTDIGDLSQLMPVLHPYHGGCSGANHSGSFGVADWDAALVTPMKALLAAARRIIAADQAPLTKAEYLAQLDRFRSDEAWPAPA
;
A
#
# COMPACT_ATOMS: atom_id res chain seq x y z
N MET A 1 4.70 -5.61 3.80
CA MET A 1 3.35 -5.03 3.89
C MET A 1 2.32 -6.14 3.68
N ARG A 2 1.21 -6.10 4.42
CA ARG A 2 0.04 -6.97 4.22
C ARG A 2 -1.14 -6.12 3.76
N SER A 3 -1.48 -6.18 2.49
CA SER A 3 -2.64 -5.45 1.97
C SER A 3 -3.93 -6.15 2.40
N ASN A 4 -4.96 -5.37 2.74
CA ASN A 4 -6.27 -5.93 3.09
C ASN A 4 -7.07 -6.24 1.81
N PRO A 5 -7.49 -7.50 1.59
CA PRO A 5 -8.13 -7.92 0.33
C PRO A 5 -9.49 -7.27 0.09
N ASP A 6 -10.28 -7.00 1.14
CA ASP A 6 -11.57 -6.32 0.99
C ASP A 6 -11.38 -4.88 0.52
N LEU A 7 -10.32 -4.20 0.99
CA LEU A 7 -9.96 -2.87 0.53
C LEU A 7 -9.45 -2.88 -0.91
N GLU A 8 -8.68 -3.90 -1.29
CA GLU A 8 -8.22 -4.09 -2.65
C GLU A 8 -9.37 -4.25 -3.62
N ASP A 9 -10.35 -5.11 -3.30
CA ASP A 9 -11.50 -5.35 -4.18
C ASP A 9 -12.39 -4.12 -4.31
N LEU A 10 -12.64 -3.40 -3.20
CA LEU A 10 -13.37 -2.15 -3.24
C LEU A 10 -12.65 -1.09 -4.07
N PHE A 11 -11.34 -0.91 -3.84
CA PHE A 11 -10.55 0.05 -4.59
C PHE A 11 -10.47 -0.31 -6.07
N ARG A 12 -10.25 -1.58 -6.41
CA ARG A 12 -10.23 -2.10 -7.79
C ARG A 12 -11.55 -1.80 -8.50
N ALA A 13 -12.69 -2.10 -7.87
CA ALA A 13 -14.00 -1.83 -8.44
C ALA A 13 -14.25 -0.32 -8.64
N ASN A 14 -13.85 0.51 -7.68
CA ASN A 14 -13.99 1.97 -7.80
C ASN A 14 -13.05 2.56 -8.86
N ALA A 15 -11.80 2.13 -8.90
CA ALA A 15 -10.80 2.59 -9.84
C ALA A 15 -11.23 2.24 -11.28
N ARG A 16 -11.60 0.99 -11.55
CA ARG A 16 -12.07 0.56 -12.88
C ARG A 16 -13.28 1.35 -13.38
N ARG A 17 -14.18 1.77 -12.49
CA ARG A 17 -15.30 2.65 -12.85
C ARG A 17 -14.86 4.06 -13.24
N LEU A 18 -13.75 4.55 -12.70
CA LEU A 18 -13.22 5.89 -12.95
C LEU A 18 -12.31 5.94 -14.18
N VAL A 19 -11.50 4.90 -14.41
CA VAL A 19 -10.46 4.89 -15.47
C VAL A 19 -10.75 3.91 -16.61
N GLY A 20 -11.82 3.11 -16.52
CA GLY A 20 -12.10 2.02 -17.44
C GLY A 20 -11.24 0.79 -17.19
N GLU A 21 -11.53 -0.32 -17.89
CA GLU A 21 -10.73 -1.55 -17.78
C GLU A 21 -9.31 -1.34 -18.33
N ASP A 22 -9.15 -0.58 -19.41
CA ASP A 22 -7.85 -0.30 -20.02
C ASP A 22 -6.95 0.60 -19.15
N GLY A 23 -7.55 1.36 -18.23
CA GLY A 23 -6.83 2.21 -17.28
C GLY A 23 -6.37 1.49 -16.01
N TRP A 24 -6.71 0.20 -15.85
CA TRP A 24 -6.34 -0.62 -14.70
C TRP A 24 -5.31 -1.69 -15.08
N ALA A 25 -4.34 -1.92 -14.19
CA ALA A 25 -3.46 -3.07 -14.28
C ALA A 25 -3.16 -3.61 -12.87
N ASP A 26 -3.22 -4.93 -12.70
CA ASP A 26 -2.71 -5.56 -11.49
C ASP A 26 -1.18 -5.50 -11.51
N ARG A 27 -0.61 -5.05 -10.39
CA ARG A 27 0.83 -4.90 -10.22
C ARG A 27 1.35 -5.95 -9.25
N GLY A 28 2.44 -6.62 -9.62
CA GLY A 28 3.11 -7.56 -8.73
C GLY A 28 3.78 -6.87 -7.53
N PRO A 29 4.38 -7.67 -6.62
CA PRO A 29 5.11 -7.15 -5.47
C PRO A 29 6.23 -6.20 -5.87
N LEU A 30 6.43 -5.14 -5.08
CA LEU A 30 7.52 -4.19 -5.27
C LEU A 30 8.47 -4.18 -4.09
N ALA A 31 9.76 -4.02 -4.43
CA ALA A 31 10.79 -3.69 -3.47
C ALA A 31 10.73 -2.18 -3.21
N GLY A 32 10.24 -1.81 -2.03
CA GLY A 32 10.21 -0.43 -1.53
C GLY A 32 10.08 -0.45 -0.02
N SER A 33 10.83 0.42 0.67
CA SER A 33 10.71 0.56 2.12
C SER A 33 9.75 1.70 2.44
N THR A 34 8.69 1.38 3.19
CA THR A 34 7.67 2.35 3.62
C THR A 34 7.16 1.95 5.00
N ASP A 35 6.83 2.93 5.83
CA ASP A 35 6.19 2.77 7.16
C ASP A 35 4.80 2.11 7.07
N ILE A 36 4.15 2.19 5.91
CA ILE A 36 2.91 1.47 5.59
C ILE A 36 3.03 -0.05 5.86
N GLY A 37 4.24 -0.62 5.76
CA GLY A 37 4.50 -2.01 6.15
C GLY A 37 4.17 -2.30 7.61
N ASP A 38 4.49 -1.38 8.51
CA ASP A 38 4.25 -1.48 9.95
C ASP A 38 2.77 -1.29 10.27
N LEU A 39 2.13 -0.25 9.70
CA LEU A 39 0.70 -0.03 9.86
C LEU A 39 -0.13 -1.23 9.44
N SER A 40 0.28 -1.91 8.36
CA SER A 40 -0.38 -3.12 7.88
C SER A 40 -0.33 -4.31 8.85
N GLN A 41 0.45 -4.24 9.92
CA GLN A 41 0.41 -5.23 11.00
C GLN A 41 -0.66 -4.91 12.06
N LEU A 42 -1.08 -3.64 12.18
CA LEU A 42 -1.90 -3.15 13.29
C LEU A 42 -3.32 -2.75 12.87
N MET A 43 -3.58 -2.61 11.57
CA MET A 43 -4.89 -2.26 11.04
C MET A 43 -5.02 -2.69 9.57
N PRO A 44 -6.25 -2.76 9.03
CA PRO A 44 -6.49 -2.86 7.60
C PRO A 44 -5.83 -1.70 6.84
N VAL A 45 -5.00 -2.03 5.86
CA VAL A 45 -4.29 -1.04 5.04
C VAL A 45 -4.38 -1.43 3.56
N LEU A 46 -4.46 -0.41 2.71
CA LEU A 46 -4.31 -0.52 1.26
C LEU A 46 -3.25 0.50 0.83
N HIS A 47 -2.33 0.09 -0.06
CA HIS A 47 -1.31 0.96 -0.63
C HIS A 47 -1.32 0.85 -2.16
N PRO A 48 -2.26 1.54 -2.84
CA PRO A 48 -2.39 1.44 -4.28
C PRO A 48 -1.34 2.31 -4.97
N TYR A 49 -0.96 1.91 -6.18
CA TYR A 49 -0.24 2.77 -7.10
C TYR A 49 -1.22 3.45 -8.06
N HIS A 50 -0.89 4.67 -8.47
CA HIS A 50 -1.64 5.41 -9.47
C HIS A 50 -0.67 6.01 -10.49
N GLY A 51 -1.20 6.33 -11.67
CA GLY A 51 -0.46 7.03 -12.73
C GLY A 51 -0.37 8.53 -12.47
N GLY A 52 -0.06 9.27 -13.54
CA GLY A 52 -0.05 10.73 -13.55
C GLY A 52 1.27 11.39 -13.16
N CYS A 53 2.29 10.61 -12.77
CA CYS A 53 3.65 11.09 -12.55
C CYS A 53 4.59 10.65 -13.67
N SER A 54 5.64 11.44 -13.90
CA SER A 54 6.71 11.17 -14.85
C SER A 54 8.08 11.26 -14.18
N GLY A 55 9.09 10.62 -14.78
CA GLY A 55 10.45 10.57 -14.23
C GLY A 55 10.63 9.44 -13.19
N ALA A 56 11.88 9.18 -12.82
CA ALA A 56 12.18 8.15 -11.83
C ALA A 56 11.88 8.65 -10.42
N ASN A 57 11.28 7.80 -9.57
CA ASN A 57 11.09 8.11 -8.16
C ASN A 57 12.43 8.51 -7.52
N HIS A 58 12.41 9.49 -6.61
CA HIS A 58 13.60 10.05 -5.93
C HIS A 58 14.62 10.78 -6.83
N SER A 59 14.32 10.99 -8.11
CA SER A 59 15.18 11.75 -9.01
C SER A 59 14.73 13.20 -9.16
N GLY A 60 15.64 14.08 -9.60
CA GLY A 60 15.32 15.46 -9.92
C GLY A 60 14.43 15.65 -11.15
N SER A 61 14.18 14.59 -11.92
CA SER A 61 13.24 14.60 -13.05
C SER A 61 11.83 14.13 -12.66
N PHE A 62 11.60 13.77 -11.40
CA PHE A 62 10.29 13.38 -10.92
C PHE A 62 9.33 14.58 -10.89
N GLY A 63 8.13 14.40 -11.44
CA GLY A 63 7.10 15.42 -11.41
C GLY A 63 5.72 14.88 -11.76
N VAL A 64 4.68 15.64 -11.41
CA VAL A 64 3.29 15.36 -11.79
C VAL A 64 3.08 15.81 -13.24
N ALA A 65 2.74 14.87 -14.11
CA ALA A 65 2.44 15.11 -15.52
C ALA A 65 0.94 15.27 -15.77
N ASP A 66 0.10 14.62 -14.96
CA ASP A 66 -1.35 14.71 -15.00
C ASP A 66 -1.89 14.72 -13.57
N TRP A 67 -2.40 15.88 -13.14
CA TRP A 67 -2.90 16.09 -11.78
C TRP A 67 -4.21 15.35 -11.49
N ASP A 68 -5.05 15.14 -12.50
CA ASP A 68 -6.31 14.41 -12.32
C ASP A 68 -6.04 12.93 -12.13
N ALA A 69 -5.11 12.37 -12.90
CA ALA A 69 -4.66 10.98 -12.73
C ALA A 69 -3.84 10.80 -11.44
N ALA A 70 -2.99 11.76 -11.08
CA ALA A 70 -2.10 11.66 -9.93
C ALA A 70 -2.79 11.89 -8.58
N LEU A 71 -3.80 12.76 -8.51
CA LEU A 71 -4.42 13.13 -7.23
C LEU A 71 -5.93 12.86 -7.19
N VAL A 72 -6.68 13.39 -8.17
CA VAL A 72 -8.14 13.43 -8.08
C VAL A 72 -8.75 12.03 -8.21
N THR A 73 -8.28 11.26 -9.17
CA THR A 73 -8.75 9.90 -9.45
C THR A 73 -8.49 8.93 -8.29
N PRO A 74 -7.25 8.77 -7.78
CA PRO A 74 -7.00 7.89 -6.64
C PRO A 74 -7.75 8.33 -5.38
N MET A 75 -7.89 9.64 -5.14
CA MET A 75 -8.69 10.16 -4.02
C MET A 75 -10.16 9.74 -4.12
N LYS A 76 -10.78 9.86 -5.30
CA LYS A 76 -12.18 9.43 -5.53
C LYS A 76 -12.33 7.92 -5.31
N ALA A 77 -11.38 7.12 -5.79
CA ALA A 77 -11.39 5.67 -5.61
C ALA A 77 -11.25 5.26 -4.13
N LEU A 78 -10.39 5.94 -3.36
CA LEU A 78 -10.17 5.70 -1.94
C LEU A 78 -11.35 6.13 -1.07
N LEU A 79 -11.94 7.30 -1.30
CA LEU A 79 -13.07 7.81 -0.50
C LEU A 79 -14.27 6.86 -0.55
N ALA A 80 -14.52 6.26 -1.70
CA ALA A 80 -15.59 5.28 -1.88
C ALA A 80 -15.29 3.96 -1.13
N ALA A 81 -14.02 3.60 -0.92
CA ALA A 81 -13.62 2.45 -0.11
C ALA A 81 -13.70 2.74 1.40
N ALA A 82 -13.24 3.93 1.83
CA ALA A 82 -13.15 4.34 3.25
C ALA A 82 -14.47 4.22 4.03
N ARG A 83 -15.62 4.49 3.38
CA ARG A 83 -16.94 4.43 4.02
C ARG A 83 -17.32 3.02 4.52
N ARG A 84 -16.66 1.97 4.02
CA ARG A 84 -16.93 0.56 4.41
C ARG A 84 -15.96 0.05 5.50
N ILE A 85 -14.82 0.72 5.69
CA ILE A 85 -13.68 0.29 6.53
C ILE A 85 -13.97 0.40 8.03
N ILE A 86 -14.70 1.43 8.43
CA ILE A 86 -14.89 1.78 9.85
C ILE A 86 -15.70 0.72 10.62
N ALA A 87 -16.36 -0.22 9.94
CA ALA A 87 -17.25 -1.20 10.55
C ALA A 87 -16.67 -2.62 10.70
N ALA A 88 -15.51 -2.94 10.11
CA ALA A 88 -15.03 -4.32 9.97
C ALA A 88 -13.56 -4.53 10.37
N ASP A 89 -13.06 -3.73 11.32
CA ASP A 89 -11.65 -3.77 11.72
C ASP A 89 -11.25 -5.11 12.39
N GLN A 90 -10.24 -5.76 11.83
CA GLN A 90 -9.56 -6.94 12.38
C GLN A 90 -8.05 -6.76 12.18
N ALA A 91 -7.37 -6.27 13.21
CA ALA A 91 -5.93 -6.08 13.21
C ALA A 91 -5.19 -7.44 13.15
N PRO A 92 -4.16 -7.61 12.28
CA PRO A 92 -3.37 -8.83 12.24
C PRO A 92 -2.59 -9.13 13.53
N LEU A 93 -2.12 -8.08 14.20
CA LEU A 93 -1.40 -8.14 15.46
C LEU A 93 -1.98 -7.13 16.44
N THR A 94 -1.92 -7.46 17.72
CA THR A 94 -1.98 -6.47 18.78
C THR A 94 -0.70 -5.63 18.81
N LYS A 95 -0.76 -4.46 19.45
CA LYS A 95 0.44 -3.63 19.67
C LYS A 95 1.56 -4.39 20.37
N ALA A 96 1.24 -5.24 21.35
CA ALA A 96 2.24 -6.00 22.10
C ALA A 96 2.96 -7.03 21.20
N GLU A 97 2.22 -7.76 20.36
CA GLU A 97 2.80 -8.73 19.43
C GLU A 97 3.66 -8.05 18.36
N TYR A 98 3.23 -6.91 17.84
CA TYR A 98 4.02 -6.13 16.89
C TYR A 98 5.34 -5.63 17.51
N LEU A 99 5.33 -5.12 18.74
CA LEU A 99 6.55 -4.70 19.43
C LEU A 99 7.50 -5.88 19.67
N ALA A 100 6.98 -7.03 20.09
CA ALA A 100 7.79 -8.25 20.24
C ALA A 100 8.43 -8.69 18.90
N GLN A 101 7.71 -8.52 17.79
CA GLN A 101 8.24 -8.78 16.46
C GLN A 101 9.36 -7.81 16.06
N LEU A 102 9.20 -6.51 16.35
CA LEU A 102 10.23 -5.51 16.10
C LEU A 102 11.50 -5.77 16.91
N ASP A 103 11.36 -6.14 18.19
CA ASP A 103 12.50 -6.48 19.04
C ASP A 103 13.28 -7.66 18.49
N ARG A 104 12.58 -8.67 17.93
CA ARG A 104 13.21 -9.77 17.22
C ARG A 104 13.98 -9.33 15.98
N PHE A 105 13.49 -8.35 15.20
CA PHE A 105 14.24 -7.86 14.04
C PHE A 105 15.48 -7.04 14.41
N ARG A 106 15.59 -6.58 15.65
CA ARG A 106 16.71 -5.79 16.16
C ARG A 106 17.76 -6.64 16.87
N SER A 107 17.53 -7.94 17.01
CA SER A 107 18.53 -8.84 17.59
C SER A 107 19.64 -9.13 16.58
N ASP A 108 20.89 -9.08 17.04
CA ASP A 108 22.03 -9.52 16.24
C ASP A 108 21.92 -11.02 15.96
N GLU A 109 21.94 -11.39 14.68
CA GLU A 109 21.99 -12.78 14.24
C GLU A 109 23.30 -13.01 13.48
N ALA A 110 24.10 -13.99 13.93
CA ALA A 110 25.34 -14.36 13.25
C ALA A 110 25.06 -15.43 12.19
N TRP A 111 25.26 -15.09 10.92
CA TRP A 111 25.18 -16.09 9.85
C TRP A 111 26.53 -16.79 9.68
N PRO A 112 26.57 -18.14 9.74
CA PRO A 112 27.80 -18.87 9.48
C PRO A 112 28.23 -18.68 8.02
N ALA A 113 29.54 -18.67 7.78
CA ALA A 113 30.06 -18.69 6.41
C ALA A 113 29.60 -19.97 5.69
N PRO A 114 29.21 -19.89 4.41
CA PRO A 114 28.94 -21.10 3.62
C PRO A 114 30.20 -21.98 3.58
N ALA A 115 29.98 -23.29 3.70
CA ALA A 115 31.04 -24.31 3.70
C ALA A 115 31.75 -24.44 2.35
#